data_AF-A0A8S9HA93-F1
#
_entry.id   AF-A0A8S9HA93-F1
#
_cell.length_a   1.000
_cell.length_b   1.000
_cell.length_c   1.000
_cell.angle_alpha   90.00
_cell.angle_beta   90.00
_cell.angle_gamma   90.00
#
_symmetry.space_group_name_H-M   'P 1'
#
loop_
_entity.id
_entity.type
_entity.pdbx_description
1 polymer ?
#
loop_
_entity_poly.entity_id
_entity_poly.type
_entity_poly.pdbx_seq_one_letter_code
_entity_poly.pdbx_strand_id
1 'polypeptide(L)'
;MIAIGLMNVVGSATSCYVTTGAFSRSAVNNNAGCKTAVSNIVMSVTVMVTLLFLMPLFEYTPNVVLGAIIVTAVIGLIDLPAARHIWRIDKFDFLVMLCAFFGVIFLSVQQGLAIAVGLSLFKLLMQVTRPKTVIMGNIPGTDVYRNLHHYKEAQRIPGVLVLSIESAVNFANSNYLTERTSRWIEECEEEEAQEKHSSLRFLILEMSG
;
A
#
# COMPACT_ATOMS: atom_id res chain seq x y z
N MET A 1 14.60 -0.63 -14.72
CA MET A 1 13.95 -1.50 -15.75
C MET A 1 14.81 -1.72 -16.98
N ILE A 2 15.54 -0.70 -17.49
CA ILE A 2 16.46 -0.85 -18.64
C ILE A 2 17.50 -1.97 -18.43
N ALA A 3 18.12 -2.06 -17.25
CA ALA A 3 19.14 -3.08 -16.96
C ALA A 3 18.60 -4.52 -17.03
N ILE A 4 17.41 -4.80 -16.47
CA ILE A 4 16.79 -6.13 -16.53
C ILE A 4 16.38 -6.47 -17.97
N GLY A 5 15.89 -5.47 -18.71
CA GLY A 5 15.58 -5.62 -20.14
C GLY A 5 16.81 -5.99 -20.96
N LEU A 6 17.91 -5.24 -20.80
CA LEU A 6 19.18 -5.53 -21.47
C LEU A 6 19.72 -6.92 -21.11
N MET A 7 19.66 -7.30 -19.83
CA MET A 7 20.09 -8.62 -19.37
C MET A 7 19.30 -9.76 -20.03
N ASN A 8 17.98 -9.63 -20.17
CA ASN A 8 17.16 -10.64 -20.82
C ASN A 8 17.34 -10.66 -22.36
N VAL A 9 17.63 -9.51 -22.99
CA VAL A 9 17.96 -9.43 -24.43
C VAL A 9 19.29 -10.12 -24.73
N VAL A 10 20.31 -9.89 -23.90
CA VAL A 10 21.59 -10.59 -24.05
C VAL A 10 21.44 -12.07 -23.72
N GLY A 11 20.68 -12.42 -22.67
CA GLY A 11 20.43 -13.79 -22.26
C GLY A 11 19.63 -14.62 -23.27
N SER A 12 18.73 -14.01 -24.04
CA SER A 12 17.98 -14.72 -25.08
C SER A 12 18.88 -15.21 -26.22
N ALA A 13 19.96 -14.49 -26.51
CA ALA A 13 20.97 -14.90 -27.49
C ALA A 13 21.75 -16.15 -27.06
N THR A 14 21.77 -16.46 -25.76
CA THR A 14 22.48 -17.60 -25.17
C THR A 14 21.53 -18.68 -24.66
N SER A 15 20.28 -18.73 -25.15
CA SER A 15 19.24 -19.68 -24.71
C SER A 15 18.97 -19.67 -23.20
N CYS A 16 19.14 -18.51 -22.54
CA CYS A 16 18.89 -18.35 -21.11
C CYS A 16 17.38 -18.18 -20.82
N TYR A 17 16.93 -18.69 -19.67
CA TYR A 17 15.58 -18.44 -19.18
C TYR A 17 15.43 -16.97 -18.72
N VAL A 18 14.20 -16.47 -18.70
CA VAL A 18 13.90 -15.10 -18.25
C VAL A 18 14.42 -14.90 -16.83
N THR A 19 15.40 -14.01 -16.69
CA THR A 19 16.05 -13.76 -15.41
C THR A 19 15.37 -12.60 -14.70
N THR A 20 15.11 -12.79 -13.42
CA THR A 20 14.51 -11.80 -12.51
C THR A 20 15.38 -11.64 -11.26
N GLY A 21 15.04 -10.65 -10.42
CA GLY A 21 15.66 -10.51 -9.12
C GLY A 21 15.29 -11.69 -8.21
N ALA A 22 16.28 -12.47 -7.78
CA ALA A 22 16.06 -13.63 -6.92
C ALA A 22 16.14 -13.23 -5.44
N PHE A 23 14.99 -13.17 -4.76
CA PHE A 23 14.92 -12.81 -3.33
C PHE A 23 15.79 -13.71 -2.43
N SER A 24 15.74 -15.03 -2.64
CA SER A 24 16.54 -15.99 -1.88
C SER A 24 18.05 -15.73 -2.02
N ARG A 25 18.57 -15.56 -3.25
CA ARG A 25 20.01 -15.28 -3.48
C ARG A 25 20.44 -13.94 -2.90
N SER A 26 19.60 -12.90 -3.04
CA SER A 26 19.88 -11.59 -2.47
C SER A 26 19.89 -11.60 -0.94
N ALA A 27 18.98 -12.36 -0.30
CA ALA A 27 18.96 -12.50 1.16
C ALA A 27 20.23 -13.18 1.68
N VAL A 28 20.67 -14.26 1.03
CA VAL A 28 21.94 -14.93 1.39
C VAL A 28 23.13 -14.00 1.17
N ASN A 29 23.16 -13.28 0.05
CA ASN A 29 24.23 -12.32 -0.24
C ASN A 29 24.28 -11.17 0.78
N ASN A 30 23.12 -10.71 1.24
CA ASN A 30 23.03 -9.69 2.30
C ASN A 30 23.49 -10.25 3.66
N ASN A 31 23.08 -11.47 4.01
CA ASN A 31 23.52 -12.14 5.23
C ASN A 31 25.03 -12.44 5.24
N ALA A 32 25.64 -12.65 4.08
CA ALA A 32 27.08 -12.81 3.92
C ALA A 32 27.87 -11.49 4.08
N GLY A 33 27.19 -10.34 4.27
CA GLY A 33 27.81 -9.04 4.50
C GLY A 33 28.35 -8.35 3.24
N CYS A 34 27.91 -8.77 2.05
CA CYS A 34 28.36 -8.20 0.78
C CYS A 34 27.84 -6.77 0.58
N LYS A 35 28.75 -5.83 0.30
CA LYS A 35 28.44 -4.39 0.13
C LYS A 35 28.54 -3.87 -1.30
N THR A 36 29.10 -4.65 -2.22
CA THR A 36 29.37 -4.21 -3.60
C THR A 36 28.79 -5.18 -4.63
N ALA A 37 28.54 -4.68 -5.85
CA ALA A 37 28.06 -5.48 -6.97
C ALA A 37 29.06 -6.54 -7.45
N VAL A 38 30.33 -6.45 -7.02
CA VAL A 38 31.38 -7.43 -7.31
C VAL A 38 31.00 -8.84 -6.84
N SER A 39 30.21 -8.95 -5.76
CA SER A 39 29.69 -10.24 -5.29
C SER A 39 28.94 -11.01 -6.38
N ASN A 40 28.11 -10.32 -7.19
CA ASN A 40 27.37 -10.96 -8.27
C ASN A 40 28.28 -11.45 -9.40
N ILE A 41 29.40 -10.77 -9.65
CA ILE A 41 30.41 -11.18 -10.63
C ILE A 41 31.10 -12.46 -10.14
N VAL A 42 31.57 -12.45 -8.88
CA VAL A 42 32.22 -13.63 -8.27
C VAL A 42 31.28 -14.83 -8.25
N MET A 43 30.00 -14.62 -7.89
CA MET A 43 28.98 -15.65 -7.93
C MET A 43 28.80 -16.21 -9.35
N SER A 44 28.70 -15.36 -10.37
CA SER A 44 28.55 -15.79 -11.77
C SER A 44 29.75 -16.62 -12.25
N VAL A 45 30.98 -16.16 -11.97
CA VAL A 45 32.21 -16.88 -12.31
C VAL A 45 32.28 -18.22 -11.58
N THR A 46 31.91 -18.26 -10.30
CA THR A 46 31.89 -19.50 -9.52
C THR A 46 30.90 -20.49 -10.13
N VAL A 47 29.69 -20.04 -10.48
CA VAL A 47 28.69 -20.89 -11.16
C VAL A 47 29.23 -21.42 -12.49
N MET A 48 29.87 -20.58 -13.30
CA MET A 48 30.51 -21.01 -14.56
C MET A 48 31.54 -22.12 -14.34
N VAL A 49 32.46 -21.95 -13.38
CA VAL A 49 33.48 -22.96 -13.03
C VAL A 49 32.83 -24.26 -12.53
N THR A 50 31.80 -24.16 -11.68
CA THR A 50 31.09 -25.36 -11.18
C THR A 50 30.40 -26.13 -12.29
N LEU A 51 29.82 -25.45 -13.28
CA LEU A 51 29.18 -26.10 -14.42
C LEU A 51 30.18 -26.75 -15.38
N LEU A 52 31.38 -26.20 -15.55
CA LEU A 52 32.38 -26.77 -16.45
C LEU A 52 33.14 -27.95 -15.84
N PHE A 53 33.47 -27.88 -14.55
CA PHE A 53 34.36 -28.87 -13.92
C PHE A 53 33.64 -29.82 -12.94
N LEU A 54 32.62 -29.34 -12.22
CA LEU A 54 31.95 -30.11 -11.16
C LEU A 54 30.60 -30.70 -11.58
N MET A 55 30.12 -30.42 -12.79
CA MET A 55 28.88 -31.00 -13.33
C MET A 55 28.77 -32.53 -13.18
N PRO A 56 29.80 -33.36 -13.47
CA PRO A 56 29.67 -34.82 -13.29
C PRO A 56 29.44 -35.26 -11.84
N LEU A 57 29.80 -34.41 -10.86
CA LEU A 57 29.54 -34.68 -9.45
C LEU A 57 28.08 -34.40 -9.07
N PHE A 58 27.45 -33.41 -9.72
CA PHE A 58 26.08 -33.01 -9.42
C PHE A 58 25.02 -33.82 -10.17
N GLU A 59 25.39 -34.61 -11.18
CA GLU A 59 24.46 -35.43 -11.97
C GLU A 59 23.65 -36.41 -11.11
N TYR A 60 24.24 -36.95 -10.04
CA TYR A 60 23.59 -37.91 -9.15
C TYR A 60 22.83 -37.26 -7.97
N THR A 61 22.62 -35.94 -7.98
CA THR A 61 21.97 -35.25 -6.86
C THR A 61 20.49 -35.64 -6.76
N PRO A 62 20.03 -36.25 -5.66
CA PRO A 62 18.63 -36.62 -5.51
C PRO A 62 17.71 -35.40 -5.46
N ASN A 63 16.55 -35.47 -6.13
CA ASN A 63 15.53 -34.41 -6.13
C ASN A 63 15.06 -34.00 -4.72
N VAL A 64 15.14 -34.92 -3.76
CA VAL A 64 14.77 -34.67 -2.35
C VAL A 64 15.68 -33.59 -1.73
N VAL A 65 16.98 -33.61 -2.04
CA VAL A 65 17.94 -32.63 -1.52
C VAL A 65 17.67 -31.25 -2.12
N LEU A 66 17.37 -31.19 -3.42
CA LEU A 66 17.00 -29.94 -4.10
C LEU A 66 15.71 -29.36 -3.52
N GLY A 67 14.70 -30.20 -3.25
CA GLY A 67 13.46 -29.79 -2.59
C GLY A 67 13.70 -29.22 -1.19
N ALA A 68 14.55 -29.86 -0.38
CA ALA A 68 14.91 -29.38 0.95
C ALA A 68 15.60 -28.00 0.91
N ILE A 69 16.49 -27.76 -0.07
CA ILE A 69 17.13 -26.46 -0.28
C ILE A 69 16.09 -25.38 -0.64
N ILE A 70 15.12 -25.68 -1.50
CA ILE A 70 14.08 -24.73 -1.87
C ILE A 70 13.17 -24.40 -0.66
N VAL A 71 12.72 -25.42 0.09
CA VAL A 71 11.83 -25.22 1.24
C VAL A 71 12.53 -24.37 2.32
N THR A 72 13.79 -24.69 2.64
CA THR A 72 14.57 -23.90 3.62
C THR A 72 14.79 -22.46 3.17
N ALA A 73 15.02 -22.23 1.88
CA ALA A 73 15.13 -20.88 1.32
C ALA A 73 13.83 -20.08 1.38
N VAL A 74 12.67 -20.73 1.17
CA VAL A 74 11.36 -20.05 1.15
C VAL A 74 10.84 -19.76 2.56
N ILE A 75 11.12 -20.62 3.55
CA ILE A 75 10.70 -20.38 4.94
C ILE A 75 11.23 -19.03 5.46
N GLY A 76 12.46 -18.66 5.09
CA GLY A 76 13.05 -17.38 5.49
C GLY A 76 12.41 -16.14 4.85
N LEU A 77 11.58 -16.31 3.81
CA LEU A 77 10.85 -15.21 3.16
C LEU A 77 9.47 -14.95 3.79
N ILE A 78 8.99 -15.84 4.66
CA ILE A 78 7.68 -15.70 5.31
C ILE A 78 7.80 -14.77 6.52
N ASP A 79 7.36 -13.51 6.36
CA ASP A 79 7.34 -12.51 7.43
C ASP A 79 5.97 -12.45 8.12
N LEU A 80 5.78 -13.30 9.14
CA LEU A 80 4.58 -13.31 9.99
C LEU A 80 4.39 -12.02 10.81
N PRO A 81 5.44 -11.39 11.38
CA PRO A 81 5.34 -10.08 12.02
C PRO A 81 4.71 -9.01 11.10
N ALA A 82 5.13 -8.93 9.84
CA ALA A 82 4.58 -7.98 8.88
C ALA A 82 3.07 -8.23 8.63
N ALA A 83 2.67 -9.49 8.45
CA ALA A 83 1.26 -9.84 8.30
C ALA A 83 0.40 -9.43 9.51
N ARG A 84 0.91 -9.62 10.73
CA ARG A 84 0.23 -9.19 11.97
C ARG A 84 0.18 -7.66 12.09
N HIS A 85 1.21 -6.97 11.64
CA HIS A 85 1.25 -5.51 11.63
C HIS A 85 0.18 -4.93 10.71
N ILE A 86 0.03 -5.48 9.50
CA ILE A 86 -1.01 -5.09 8.54
C ILE A 86 -2.41 -5.29 9.15
N TRP A 87 -2.66 -6.42 9.82
CA TRP A 87 -3.93 -6.67 10.52
C TRP A 87 -4.27 -5.60 11.57
N ARG A 88 -3.26 -5.05 12.25
CA ARG A 88 -3.46 -4.03 13.29
C ARG A 88 -3.73 -2.63 12.72
N ILE A 89 -3.20 -2.33 11.53
CA ILE A 89 -3.38 -1.03 10.87
C ILE A 89 -4.71 -0.98 10.12
N ASP A 90 -4.91 -1.90 9.17
CA ASP A 90 -6.09 -1.88 8.30
C ASP A 90 -6.54 -3.30 7.93
N LYS A 91 -7.77 -3.62 8.34
CA LYS A 91 -8.41 -4.92 8.08
C LYS A 91 -8.66 -5.14 6.58
N PHE A 92 -8.88 -4.08 5.80
CA PHE A 92 -9.07 -4.19 4.35
C PHE A 92 -7.77 -4.55 3.64
N ASP A 93 -6.63 -3.97 4.02
CA ASP A 93 -5.34 -4.34 3.42
C ASP A 93 -4.95 -5.77 3.76
N PHE A 94 -5.29 -6.23 4.97
CA PHE A 94 -5.13 -7.63 5.31
C PHE A 94 -6.00 -8.55 4.45
N LEU A 95 -7.25 -8.14 4.14
CA LEU A 95 -8.11 -8.90 3.25
C LEU A 95 -7.51 -8.98 1.84
N VAL A 96 -6.98 -7.88 1.31
CA VAL A 96 -6.29 -7.86 0.00
C VAL A 96 -5.09 -8.82 0.01
N MET A 97 -4.30 -8.81 1.09
CA MET A 97 -3.17 -9.74 1.27
C MET A 97 -3.62 -11.20 1.31
N LEU A 98 -4.69 -11.53 2.05
CA LEU A 98 -5.24 -12.89 2.09
C LEU A 98 -5.79 -13.32 0.72
N CYS A 99 -6.52 -12.44 0.04
CA CYS A 99 -7.01 -12.69 -1.31
C CYS A 99 -5.84 -12.95 -2.29
N ALA A 100 -4.74 -12.21 -2.18
CA ALA A 100 -3.53 -12.47 -2.96
C ALA A 100 -2.95 -13.86 -2.64
N PHE A 101 -2.79 -14.18 -1.35
CA PHE A 101 -2.23 -15.45 -0.89
C PHE A 101 -3.04 -16.65 -1.36
N PHE A 102 -4.35 -16.66 -1.08
CA PHE A 102 -5.25 -17.73 -1.50
C PHE A 102 -5.46 -17.74 -3.02
N GLY A 103 -5.49 -16.56 -3.66
CA GLY A 103 -5.61 -16.44 -5.11
C GLY A 103 -4.46 -17.12 -5.85
N VAL A 104 -3.23 -16.96 -5.34
CA VAL A 104 -2.04 -17.62 -5.92
C VAL A 104 -2.06 -19.15 -5.68
N ILE A 105 -2.50 -19.60 -4.50
CA ILE A 105 -2.56 -21.03 -4.14
C ILE A 105 -3.63 -21.78 -4.94
N PHE A 106 -4.81 -21.20 -5.12
CA PHE A 106 -5.96 -21.92 -5.72
C PHE A 106 -6.11 -21.71 -7.23
N LEU A 107 -5.73 -20.56 -7.78
CA LEU A 107 -5.91 -20.28 -9.21
C LEU A 107 -4.58 -20.37 -9.97
N SER A 108 -3.72 -19.37 -9.77
CA SER A 108 -2.38 -19.27 -10.35
C SER A 108 -1.74 -17.97 -9.89
N VAL A 109 -0.42 -17.85 -10.05
CA VAL A 109 0.32 -16.62 -9.73
C VAL A 109 -0.23 -15.41 -10.49
N GLN A 110 -0.51 -15.55 -11.79
CA GLN A 110 -0.96 -14.44 -12.63
C GLN A 110 -2.37 -13.96 -12.26
N GLN A 111 -3.32 -14.89 -12.07
CA GLN A 111 -4.70 -14.54 -11.72
C GLN A 111 -4.80 -14.04 -10.28
N GLY A 112 -4.11 -14.67 -9.33
CA GLY A 112 -4.07 -14.23 -7.93
C GLY A 112 -3.53 -12.80 -7.79
N LEU A 113 -2.47 -12.48 -8.52
CA LEU A 113 -1.91 -11.12 -8.54
C LEU A 113 -2.89 -10.11 -9.18
N ALA A 114 -3.54 -10.47 -10.29
CA ALA A 114 -4.51 -9.59 -10.95
C ALA A 114 -5.69 -9.23 -10.02
N ILE A 115 -6.21 -10.21 -9.28
CA ILE A 115 -7.28 -9.99 -8.30
C ILE A 115 -6.81 -9.08 -7.16
N ALA A 116 -5.61 -9.32 -6.62
CA ALA A 116 -5.05 -8.52 -5.53
C ALA A 116 -4.85 -7.06 -5.93
N VAL A 117 -4.29 -6.81 -7.12
CA VAL A 117 -4.10 -5.46 -7.67
C VAL A 117 -5.45 -4.80 -7.93
N GLY A 118 -6.42 -5.54 -8.48
CA GLY A 118 -7.78 -5.04 -8.70
C GLY A 118 -8.47 -4.61 -7.41
N LEU A 119 -8.38 -5.42 -6.34
CA LEU A 119 -8.94 -5.08 -5.03
C LEU A 119 -8.23 -3.87 -4.40
N SER A 120 -6.91 -3.77 -4.52
CA SER A 120 -6.14 -2.63 -4.02
C SER A 120 -6.54 -1.33 -4.75
N LEU A 121 -6.67 -1.37 -6.08
CA LEU A 121 -7.15 -0.24 -6.87
C LEU A 121 -8.60 0.12 -6.50
N PHE A 122 -9.47 -0.86 -6.32
CA PHE A 122 -10.84 -0.62 -5.90
C PHE A 122 -10.92 0.05 -4.52
N LYS A 123 -10.12 -0.41 -3.55
CA LYS A 123 -10.00 0.21 -2.23
C LYS A 123 -9.54 1.66 -2.35
N LEU A 124 -8.51 1.91 -3.16
CA LEU A 124 -7.97 3.25 -3.38
C LEU A 124 -9.04 4.18 -3.99
N LEU A 125 -9.81 3.70 -4.97
CA LEU A 125 -10.93 4.46 -5.53
C LEU A 125 -11.99 4.79 -4.48
N MET A 126 -12.38 3.83 -3.64
CA MET A 126 -13.34 4.10 -2.57
C MET A 126 -12.83 5.14 -1.57
N GLN A 127 -11.54 5.10 -1.24
CA GLN A 127 -10.92 6.06 -0.33
C GLN A 127 -10.84 7.47 -0.93
N VAL A 128 -10.55 7.58 -2.22
CA VAL A 128 -10.51 8.87 -2.95
C VAL A 128 -11.92 9.47 -3.09
N THR A 129 -12.93 8.63 -3.34
CA THR A 129 -14.33 9.09 -3.50
C THR A 129 -14.96 9.56 -2.19
N ARG A 130 -14.54 9.02 -1.04
CA ARG A 130 -15.06 9.38 0.29
C ARG A 130 -13.97 9.97 1.18
N PRO A 131 -13.48 11.19 0.88
CA PRO A 131 -12.52 11.85 1.74
C PRO A 131 -13.14 12.18 3.09
N LYS A 132 -12.29 12.25 4.12
CA LYS A 132 -12.71 12.67 5.45
C LYS A 132 -13.02 14.17 5.40
N THR A 133 -14.25 14.50 5.76
CA THR A 133 -14.73 15.87 5.95
C THR A 133 -14.99 16.06 7.43
N VAL A 134 -14.58 17.21 7.97
CA VAL A 134 -14.60 17.49 9.41
C VAL A 134 -15.19 18.87 9.68
N ILE A 135 -16.13 18.96 10.63
CA ILE A 135 -16.61 20.24 11.17
C ILE A 135 -15.58 20.79 12.15
N MET A 136 -15.11 22.00 11.89
CA MET A 136 -14.21 22.70 12.80
C MET A 136 -14.96 23.65 13.73
N GLY A 137 -14.47 23.77 14.96
CA GLY A 137 -14.92 24.74 15.96
C GLY A 137 -13.73 25.50 16.54
N ASN A 138 -14.00 26.69 17.07
CA ASN A 138 -13.00 27.54 17.69
C ASN A 138 -12.78 27.12 19.15
N ILE A 139 -11.53 27.04 19.60
CA ILE A 139 -11.21 26.84 21.02
C ILE A 139 -11.17 28.21 21.72
N PRO A 140 -12.06 28.46 22.71
CA PRO A 140 -12.24 29.78 23.31
C PRO A 140 -10.93 30.29 23.93
N GLY A 141 -10.54 31.51 23.55
CA GLY A 141 -9.29 32.14 23.99
C GLY A 141 -8.09 31.91 23.07
N THR A 142 -8.26 31.23 21.92
CA THR A 142 -7.21 31.03 20.92
C THR A 142 -7.74 31.22 19.49
N ASP A 143 -6.84 31.47 18.52
CA ASP A 143 -7.17 31.50 17.09
C ASP A 143 -7.12 30.12 16.43
N VAL A 144 -7.26 29.03 17.21
CA VAL A 144 -7.09 27.66 16.72
C VAL A 144 -8.46 27.01 16.47
N TYR A 145 -8.65 26.53 15.25
CA TYR A 145 -9.80 25.74 14.84
C TYR A 145 -9.47 24.25 14.88
N ARG A 146 -10.32 23.45 15.55
CA ARG A 146 -10.16 22.00 15.68
C ARG A 146 -11.49 21.27 15.54
N ASN A 147 -11.40 19.97 15.27
CA ASN A 147 -12.55 19.09 15.09
C ASN A 147 -13.46 19.07 16.33
N LEU A 148 -14.74 19.42 16.15
CA LEU A 148 -15.75 19.45 17.22
C LEU A 148 -15.96 18.09 17.89
N HIS A 149 -15.85 17.00 17.14
CA HIS A 149 -16.06 15.65 17.67
C HIS A 149 -14.91 15.15 18.54
N HIS A 150 -13.70 15.69 18.33
CA HIS A 150 -12.51 15.25 19.05
C HIS A 150 -12.22 16.13 20.27
N TYR A 151 -12.47 17.44 20.17
CA TYR A 151 -12.18 18.41 21.22
C TYR A 151 -13.48 18.96 21.80
N LYS A 152 -13.84 18.53 23.02
CA LYS A 152 -15.03 19.02 23.74
C LYS A 152 -14.99 20.52 24.07
N GLU A 153 -13.80 21.11 24.05
CA GLU A 153 -13.56 22.53 24.31
C GLU A 153 -13.83 23.40 23.07
N ALA A 154 -13.93 22.80 21.87
CA ALA A 154 -14.21 23.53 20.65
C ALA A 154 -15.70 23.92 20.58
N GLN A 155 -15.97 25.22 20.47
CA GLN A 155 -17.33 25.76 20.32
C GLN A 155 -17.56 26.22 18.89
N ARG A 156 -18.79 26.03 18.40
CA ARG A 156 -19.22 26.62 17.12
C ARG A 156 -19.46 28.10 17.31
N ILE A 157 -19.15 28.88 16.29
CA ILE A 157 -19.48 30.30 16.23
C ILE A 157 -20.88 30.40 15.61
N PRO A 158 -21.89 30.99 16.28
CA PRO A 158 -23.24 31.09 15.74
C PRO A 158 -23.27 31.79 14.38
N GLY A 159 -23.93 31.19 13.38
CA GLY A 159 -24.06 31.72 12.02
C GLY A 159 -22.87 31.46 11.09
N VAL A 160 -21.84 30.72 11.51
CA VAL A 160 -20.66 30.36 10.70
C VAL A 160 -20.36 28.87 10.76
N LEU A 161 -20.37 28.22 9.59
CA LEU A 161 -19.97 26.81 9.44
C LEU A 161 -18.57 26.71 8.83
N VAL A 162 -17.61 26.14 9.58
CA VAL A 162 -16.24 25.90 9.12
C VAL A 162 -16.05 24.41 8.82
N LEU A 163 -15.71 24.13 7.57
CA LEU A 163 -15.59 22.80 6.98
C LEU A 163 -14.16 22.56 6.53
N SER A 164 -13.53 21.52 7.06
CA SER A 164 -12.23 21.06 6.59
C SER A 164 -12.38 19.90 5.63
N ILE A 165 -11.84 20.06 4.42
CA ILE A 165 -11.75 19.00 3.41
C ILE A 165 -10.29 18.54 3.38
N GLU A 166 -9.99 17.42 4.04
CA GLU A 166 -8.64 16.85 4.14
C GLU A 166 -8.25 16.06 2.86
N SER A 167 -8.59 16.56 1.67
CA SER A 167 -8.21 15.92 0.41
C SER A 167 -8.30 16.84 -0.80
N ALA A 168 -7.45 16.60 -1.81
CA ALA A 168 -7.59 17.20 -3.13
C ALA A 168 -8.96 16.90 -3.78
N VAL A 169 -9.60 17.95 -4.30
CA VAL A 169 -10.88 17.85 -5.01
C VAL A 169 -10.63 17.36 -6.43
N ASN A 170 -11.21 16.20 -6.76
CA ASN A 170 -11.09 15.50 -8.03
C ASN A 170 -12.49 15.23 -8.62
N PHE A 171 -12.56 14.90 -9.91
CA PHE A 171 -13.84 14.52 -10.54
C PHE A 171 -14.56 13.37 -9.82
N ALA A 172 -13.80 12.43 -9.22
CA ALA A 172 -14.37 11.29 -8.50
C ALA A 172 -15.07 11.67 -7.18
N ASN A 173 -14.68 12.76 -6.53
CA ASN A 173 -15.20 13.15 -5.21
C ASN A 173 -16.09 14.41 -5.24
N SER A 174 -16.13 15.14 -6.35
CA SER A 174 -16.88 16.41 -6.46
C SER A 174 -18.37 16.25 -6.13
N ASN A 175 -19.03 15.24 -6.69
CA ASN A 175 -20.45 14.98 -6.40
C ASN A 175 -20.67 14.62 -4.92
N TYR A 176 -19.78 13.80 -4.35
CA TYR A 176 -19.86 13.41 -2.95
C TYR A 176 -19.67 14.60 -2.02
N LEU A 177 -18.69 15.48 -2.31
CA LEU A 177 -18.42 16.68 -1.53
C LEU A 177 -19.58 17.67 -1.59
N THR A 178 -20.15 17.92 -2.77
CA THR A 178 -21.31 18.81 -2.91
C THR A 178 -22.51 18.31 -2.13
N GLU A 179 -22.89 17.04 -2.30
CA GLU A 179 -24.04 16.45 -1.59
C GLU A 179 -23.81 16.43 -0.07
N ARG A 180 -22.59 16.11 0.37
CA ARG A 180 -22.23 16.10 1.80
C ARG A 180 -22.24 17.49 2.40
N THR A 181 -21.73 18.49 1.67
CA THR A 181 -21.70 19.90 2.10
C THR A 181 -23.12 20.44 2.23
N SER A 182 -23.99 20.19 1.25
CA SER A 182 -25.40 20.59 1.31
C SER A 182 -26.12 20.00 2.51
N ARG A 183 -25.91 18.70 2.78
CA ARG A 183 -26.51 18.04 3.95
C ARG A 183 -26.06 18.66 5.28
N TRP A 184 -24.79 19.08 5.39
CA TRP A 184 -24.30 19.74 6.60
C TRP A 184 -24.83 21.16 6.77
N ILE A 185 -25.10 21.86 5.67
CA ILE A 185 -25.78 23.16 5.70
C ILE A 185 -27.21 22.98 6.23
N GLU A 186 -27.96 22.01 5.70
CA GLU A 186 -29.32 21.70 6.15
C GLU A 186 -29.35 21.31 7.65
N GLU A 187 -28.47 20.41 8.09
CA GLU A 187 -28.36 20.01 9.51
C GLU A 187 -28.04 21.22 10.42
N CYS A 188 -27.16 22.13 10.00
CA CYS A 188 -26.83 23.33 10.79
C CYS A 188 -27.98 24.36 10.81
N GLU A 189 -28.70 24.54 9.70
CA GLU A 189 -29.86 25.43 9.65
C GLU A 189 -31.00 24.93 10.56
N GLU A 190 -31.20 23.61 10.66
CA GLU A 190 -32.15 23.01 11.59
C GLU A 190 -31.74 23.19 13.06
N GLU A 191 -30.45 23.03 13.39
CA GLU A 191 -29.91 23.26 14.74
C GLU A 191 -30.06 24.74 15.16
N GLU A 192 -29.71 25.69 14.29
CA GLU A 192 -29.83 27.12 14.58
C GLU A 192 -31.29 27.60 14.68
N ALA A 193 -32.19 26.98 13.93
CA ALA A 193 -33.64 27.24 14.01
C ALA A 193 -34.23 26.79 15.37
N GLN A 194 -33.70 25.73 15.97
CA GLN A 194 -34.09 25.29 17.32
C GLN A 194 -33.54 26.22 18.42
N GLU A 195 -32.32 26.71 18.26
CA GLU A 195 -31.67 27.58 19.25
C GLU A 195 -32.08 29.07 19.15
N LYS A 196 -33.00 29.44 18.24
CA LYS A 196 -33.40 30.85 17.95
C LYS A 196 -32.22 31.74 17.54
N HIS A 197 -31.15 31.16 17.02
CA HIS A 197 -30.03 31.92 16.49
C HIS A 197 -30.32 32.38 15.05
N SER A 198 -29.56 33.38 14.58
CA SER A 198 -29.69 33.91 13.22
C SER A 198 -29.29 32.82 12.22
N SER A 199 -30.01 32.72 11.10
CA SER A 199 -29.71 31.80 10.01
C SER A 199 -28.24 31.86 9.59
N LEU A 200 -27.66 30.69 9.30
CA LEU A 200 -26.35 30.48 8.70
C LEU A 200 -26.02 31.56 7.66
N ARG A 201 -24.96 32.33 7.92
CA ARG A 201 -24.59 33.51 7.12
C ARG A 201 -23.32 33.31 6.32
N PHE A 202 -22.38 32.51 6.83
CA PHE A 202 -21.10 32.25 6.18
C PHE A 202 -20.69 30.78 6.24
N LEU A 203 -20.22 30.26 5.11
CA LEU A 203 -19.60 28.95 4.97
C LEU A 203 -18.11 29.14 4.68
N ILE A 204 -17.24 28.60 5.53
CA ILE A 204 -15.79 28.65 5.34
C ILE A 204 -15.31 27.24 4.99
N LEU A 205 -14.81 27.06 3.77
CA LEU A 205 -14.19 25.83 3.31
C LEU A 205 -12.68 25.94 3.48
N GLU A 206 -12.13 25.21 4.45
CA GLU A 206 -10.69 25.03 4.58
C GLU A 206 -10.24 23.87 3.69
N MET A 207 -9.52 24.20 2.61
CA MET A 207 -8.97 23.24 1.64
C MET A 207 -7.43 23.18 1.70
N SER A 208 -6.87 23.24 2.91
CA SER A 208 -5.43 23.22 3.16
C SER A 208 -4.80 21.81 3.06
N GLY A 209 -5.60 20.78 2.80
CA GLY A 209 -5.20 19.36 2.74
C GLY A 209 -4.76 18.85 1.37
#